data_AF-A0AAD1XAD7-F1
#
_entry.id   AF-A0AAD1XAD7-F1
#
_cell.length_a   1.000
_cell.length_b   1.000
_cell.length_c   1.000
_cell.angle_alpha   90.00
_cell.angle_beta   90.00
_cell.angle_gamma   90.00
#
_symmetry.space_group_name_H-M   'P 1'
#
loop_
_entity.id
_entity.type
_entity.pdbx_description
1 polymer ?
#
loop_
_entity_poly.entity_id
_entity_poly.type
_entity_poly.pdbx_seq_one_letter_code
_entity_poly.pdbx_strand_id
1 'polypeptide(L)'
;MNPIINIFSYFCLCEIQSQLQQMMPASVRSQYKHLNQVKAIYSYDFSKHQEKLRAKLFPLLGTGLPFVHAKKKSNVCKTRRVRVNKNSANYQTVMVVGGKKTYVGSFPLEVDAAITFDFYSMMLHNNKAPTNFSWRAEDVFEMLESFNQSGGMLEASAFRDKLS
;
A
#
# COMPACT_ATOMS: atom_id res chain seq x y z
N MET A 1 -17.15 0.78 37.83
CA MET A 1 -15.88 0.03 38.00
C MET A 1 -14.88 0.61 37.01
N ASN A 2 -13.82 1.26 37.52
CA ASN A 2 -12.84 2.01 36.74
C ASN A 2 -11.77 1.10 36.14
N PRO A 3 -11.41 1.22 34.85
CA PRO A 3 -10.22 0.58 34.32
C PRO A 3 -9.02 1.49 34.59
N ILE A 4 -8.34 1.30 35.73
CA ILE A 4 -6.96 1.78 35.90
C ILE A 4 -6.09 0.83 35.06
N ILE A 5 -6.04 1.11 33.75
CA ILE A 5 -5.12 0.43 32.83
C ILE A 5 -3.71 0.86 33.24
N ASN A 6 -2.93 -0.15 33.61
CA ASN A 6 -1.60 -0.09 34.19
C ASN A 6 -0.61 0.62 33.25
N ILE A 7 -0.34 1.91 33.50
CA ILE A 7 0.60 2.76 32.73
C ILE A 7 2.02 2.17 32.74
N PHE A 8 2.40 1.40 33.76
CA PHE A 8 3.73 0.77 33.84
C PHE A 8 3.95 -0.35 32.82
N SER A 9 2.89 -1.02 32.37
CA SER A 9 2.98 -2.08 31.34
C SER A 9 3.39 -1.52 29.97
N TYR A 10 2.89 -0.33 29.62
CA TYR A 10 3.13 0.29 28.32
C TYR A 10 4.56 0.81 28.16
N PHE A 11 5.16 1.37 29.22
CA PHE A 11 6.55 1.83 29.18
C PHE A 11 7.52 0.66 28.93
N CYS A 12 7.29 -0.47 29.58
CA CYS A 12 8.11 -1.66 29.41
C CYS A 12 8.04 -2.21 27.97
N LEU A 13 6.85 -2.22 27.36
CA LEU A 13 6.67 -2.67 25.97
C LEU A 13 7.37 -1.76 24.94
N CYS A 14 7.36 -0.44 25.14
CA CYS A 14 8.06 0.51 24.26
C CYS A 14 9.59 0.34 24.32
N GLU A 15 10.12 0.11 25.52
CA GLU A 15 11.56 -0.05 25.73
C GLU A 15 12.08 -1.36 25.12
N ILE A 16 11.33 -2.45 25.30
CA ILE A 16 11.61 -3.75 24.66
C ILE A 16 11.57 -3.63 23.13
N GLN A 17 10.61 -2.90 22.55
CA GLN A 17 10.57 -2.66 21.11
C GLN A 17 11.75 -1.84 20.58
N SER A 18 12.20 -0.84 21.35
CA SER A 18 13.37 -0.02 21.00
C SER A 18 14.66 -0.86 20.98
N GLN A 19 14.84 -1.72 21.98
CA GLN A 19 16.01 -2.61 22.05
C GLN A 19 15.99 -3.66 20.92
N LEU A 20 14.84 -4.29 20.66
CA LEU A 20 14.66 -5.21 19.51
C LEU A 20 14.98 -4.53 18.17
N GLN A 21 14.59 -3.26 18.00
CA GLN A 21 14.92 -2.50 16.80
C GLN A 21 16.43 -2.29 16.61
N GLN A 22 17.17 -2.04 17.68
CA GLN A 22 18.62 -1.83 17.60
C GLN A 22 19.39 -3.09 17.25
N MET A 23 18.85 -4.26 17.63
CA MET A 23 19.46 -5.57 17.37
C MET A 23 19.21 -6.11 15.95
N MET A 24 18.29 -5.52 15.18
CA MET A 24 17.98 -5.96 13.81
C MET A 24 19.05 -5.53 12.78
N PRO A 25 19.28 -6.31 11.70
CA PRO A 25 20.12 -5.90 10.58
C PRO A 25 19.63 -4.58 9.96
N ALA A 26 20.53 -3.79 9.36
CA ALA A 26 20.20 -2.47 8.80
C ALA A 26 19.10 -2.53 7.72
N SER A 27 19.08 -3.60 6.90
CA SER A 27 18.04 -3.87 5.90
C SER A 27 16.66 -4.06 6.54
N VAL A 28 16.59 -4.84 7.62
CA VAL A 28 15.35 -5.13 8.37
C VAL A 28 14.88 -3.90 9.15
N ARG A 29 15.80 -3.12 9.73
CA ARG A 29 15.47 -1.83 10.36
C ARG A 29 14.84 -0.83 9.38
N SER A 30 15.33 -0.78 8.15
CA SER A 30 14.75 0.07 7.11
C SER A 30 13.32 -0.36 6.75
N GLN A 31 13.10 -1.67 6.60
CA GLN A 31 11.76 -2.24 6.38
C GLN A 31 10.83 -1.97 7.58
N TYR A 32 11.32 -2.08 8.82
CA TYR A 32 10.53 -1.83 10.02
C TYR A 32 10.20 -0.34 10.22
N LYS A 33 11.12 0.57 9.93
CA LYS A 33 10.83 2.03 9.88
C LYS A 33 9.79 2.34 8.82
N HIS A 34 9.86 1.68 7.66
CA HIS A 34 8.85 1.80 6.63
C HIS A 34 7.48 1.33 7.15
N LEU A 35 7.41 0.16 7.78
CA LEU A 35 6.20 -0.41 8.38
C LEU A 35 5.61 0.45 9.49
N ASN A 36 6.44 1.12 10.28
CA ASN A 36 5.98 2.04 11.33
C ASN A 36 5.58 3.42 10.80
N GLN A 37 6.25 3.95 9.76
CA GLN A 37 5.80 5.17 9.08
C GLN A 37 4.49 4.93 8.33
N VAL A 38 4.38 3.77 7.69
CA VAL A 38 3.14 3.17 7.20
C VAL A 38 2.14 3.21 8.36
N LYS A 39 2.31 2.43 9.43
CA LYS A 39 1.35 2.34 10.56
C LYS A 39 0.97 3.69 11.19
N ALA A 40 1.90 4.65 11.29
CA ALA A 40 1.64 5.99 11.80
C ALA A 40 0.85 6.89 10.81
N ILE A 41 0.97 6.64 9.50
CA ILE A 41 0.08 7.19 8.47
C ILE A 41 -1.29 6.49 8.52
N TYR A 42 -1.33 5.23 8.98
CA TYR A 42 -2.51 4.37 9.13
C TYR A 42 -3.18 4.40 10.53
N SER A 43 -3.10 5.51 11.26
CA SER A 43 -4.17 5.81 12.23
C SER A 43 -5.53 6.07 11.52
N TYR A 44 -5.51 6.07 10.18
CA TYR A 44 -6.64 5.99 9.27
C TYR A 44 -6.99 4.50 9.03
N ASP A 45 -8.22 4.13 9.33
CA ASP A 45 -8.72 2.77 9.51
C ASP A 45 -8.64 1.90 8.24
N PHE A 46 -7.47 1.36 7.96
CA PHE A 46 -7.18 0.61 6.73
C PHE A 46 -8.02 -0.66 6.63
N SER A 47 -8.36 -1.28 7.76
CA SER A 47 -9.28 -2.41 7.84
C SER A 47 -10.65 -2.04 7.27
N LYS A 48 -11.21 -0.88 7.65
CA LYS A 48 -12.48 -0.41 7.08
C LYS A 48 -12.41 -0.17 5.59
N HIS A 49 -11.28 0.34 5.08
CA HIS A 49 -11.07 0.53 3.65
C HIS A 49 -10.94 -0.79 2.90
N GLN A 50 -10.23 -1.77 3.47
CA GLN A 50 -10.13 -3.13 2.93
C GLN A 50 -11.49 -3.81 2.88
N GLU A 51 -12.27 -3.76 3.97
CA GLU A 51 -13.62 -4.32 4.04
C GLU A 51 -14.54 -3.68 3.01
N LYS A 52 -14.50 -2.35 2.89
CA LYS A 52 -15.29 -1.62 1.89
C LYS A 52 -14.89 -1.97 0.46
N LEU A 53 -13.59 -2.13 0.20
CA LEU A 53 -13.09 -2.55 -1.10
C LEU A 53 -13.54 -3.98 -1.40
N ARG A 54 -13.36 -4.92 -0.46
CA ARG A 54 -13.83 -6.31 -0.58
C ARG A 54 -15.35 -6.38 -0.84
N ALA A 55 -16.15 -5.63 -0.10
CA ALA A 55 -17.60 -5.58 -0.28
C ALA A 55 -18.01 -5.10 -1.68
N LYS A 56 -17.20 -4.26 -2.32
CA LYS A 56 -17.42 -3.82 -3.71
C LYS A 56 -16.89 -4.79 -4.76
N LEU A 57 -15.85 -5.55 -4.43
CA LEU A 57 -15.27 -6.55 -5.32
C LEU A 57 -16.14 -7.80 -5.37
N PHE A 58 -16.69 -8.23 -4.24
CA PHE A 58 -17.41 -9.50 -4.11
C PHE A 58 -18.52 -9.71 -5.14
N PRO A 59 -19.40 -8.72 -5.44
CA PRO A 59 -20.45 -8.89 -6.44
C PRO A 59 -19.93 -8.97 -7.89
N LEU A 60 -18.68 -8.60 -8.13
CA LEU A 60 -18.06 -8.54 -9.46
C LEU A 60 -17.18 -9.76 -9.74
N LEU A 61 -16.89 -10.59 -8.73
CA LEU A 61 -16.08 -11.78 -8.90
C LEU A 61 -16.78 -12.79 -9.83
N GLY A 62 -16.03 -13.32 -10.79
CA GLY A 62 -16.53 -14.28 -11.78
C GLY A 62 -17.26 -13.64 -12.96
N THR A 63 -17.46 -12.31 -12.95
CA THR A 63 -18.09 -11.60 -14.07
C THR A 63 -17.09 -11.28 -15.18
N GLY A 64 -15.78 -11.31 -14.88
CA GLY A 64 -14.72 -10.88 -15.79
C GLY A 64 -14.71 -9.38 -16.07
N LEU A 65 -15.58 -8.60 -15.42
CA LEU A 65 -15.68 -7.16 -15.62
C LEU A 65 -14.52 -6.42 -14.92
N PRO A 66 -14.06 -5.31 -15.51
CA PRO A 66 -13.08 -4.45 -14.87
C PRO A 66 -13.68 -3.78 -13.63
N PHE A 67 -12.95 -3.82 -12.52
CA PHE A 67 -13.29 -3.11 -11.29
C PHE A 67 -12.96 -1.61 -11.40
N VAL A 68 -11.80 -1.30 -11.99
CA VAL A 68 -11.35 0.07 -12.25
C VAL A 68 -10.79 0.12 -13.67
N HIS A 69 -11.11 1.20 -14.38
CA HIS A 69 -10.48 1.53 -15.64
C HIS A 69 -9.32 2.49 -15.43
N ALA A 70 -8.22 2.28 -16.16
CA ALA A 70 -7.12 3.23 -16.25
C ALA A 70 -7.65 4.61 -16.65
N LYS A 71 -7.24 5.66 -15.93
CA LYS A 71 -7.57 7.02 -16.36
C LYS A 71 -6.71 7.39 -17.56
N LYS A 72 -7.32 8.01 -18.58
CA LYS A 72 -6.61 8.53 -19.76
C LYS A 72 -5.39 9.36 -19.33
N LYS A 73 -4.24 9.07 -19.94
CA LYS A 73 -2.96 9.75 -19.68
C LYS A 73 -3.15 11.25 -19.94
N SER A 74 -2.70 12.09 -19.00
CA SER A 74 -2.45 13.51 -19.29
C SER A 74 -1.05 13.62 -19.91
N ASN A 75 -0.89 14.44 -20.95
CA ASN A 75 0.34 14.63 -21.76
C ASN A 75 1.64 14.97 -20.98
N VAL A 76 1.58 15.10 -19.65
CA VAL A 76 2.65 15.59 -18.79
C VAL A 76 3.47 14.46 -18.14
N CYS A 77 2.99 13.20 -18.09
CA CYS A 77 3.77 12.08 -17.52
C CYS A 77 3.33 10.72 -18.10
N LYS A 78 4.28 9.81 -18.37
CA LYS A 78 4.01 8.46 -18.94
C LYS A 78 3.16 7.58 -18.00
N THR A 79 3.30 7.79 -16.69
CA THR A 79 2.50 7.22 -15.59
C THR A 79 2.09 8.34 -14.62
N ARG A 80 0.85 8.36 -14.13
CA ARG A 80 0.38 9.40 -13.18
C ARG A 80 0.89 9.06 -11.79
N ARG A 81 1.55 10.02 -11.13
CA ARG A 81 1.94 9.99 -9.70
C ARG A 81 2.98 8.96 -9.28
N VAL A 82 3.55 8.19 -10.20
CA VAL A 82 4.86 7.56 -9.99
C VAL A 82 5.92 8.66 -10.14
N ARG A 83 6.73 8.88 -9.10
CA ARG A 83 7.84 9.84 -9.17
C ARG A 83 9.12 9.06 -9.46
N VAL A 84 9.75 9.36 -10.59
CA VAL A 84 11.13 8.93 -10.84
C VAL A 84 12.03 9.78 -9.94
N ASN A 85 12.81 9.14 -9.08
CA ASN A 85 13.86 9.85 -8.38
C ASN A 85 15.04 10.00 -9.35
N LYS A 86 15.37 11.24 -9.74
CA LYS A 86 16.42 11.53 -10.75
C LYS A 86 17.81 11.01 -10.36
N ASN A 87 18.06 10.74 -9.08
CA ASN A 87 19.38 10.38 -8.55
C ASN A 87 19.57 8.89 -8.28
N SER A 88 18.53 8.07 -8.38
CA SER A 88 18.61 6.63 -8.13
C SER A 88 18.01 5.90 -9.32
N ALA A 89 18.60 4.79 -9.74
CA ALA A 89 18.04 3.87 -10.74
C ALA A 89 16.72 3.20 -10.30
N ASN A 90 16.00 3.80 -9.34
CA ASN A 90 14.81 3.30 -8.69
C ASN A 90 13.65 4.30 -8.83
N TYR A 91 12.45 3.74 -8.92
CA TYR A 91 11.17 4.42 -9.02
C TYR A 91 10.50 4.50 -7.66
N GLN A 92 10.00 5.67 -7.28
CA GLN A 92 9.39 5.87 -5.96
C GLN A 92 7.89 6.04 -6.07
N THR A 93 7.17 5.35 -5.19
CA THR A 93 5.73 5.49 -5.03
C THR A 93 5.44 6.40 -3.86
N VAL A 94 4.79 7.53 -4.16
CA VAL A 94 4.37 8.51 -3.16
C VAL A 94 2.88 8.76 -3.36
N MET A 95 2.13 8.70 -2.27
CA MET A 95 0.71 9.02 -2.23
C MET A 95 0.45 10.28 -1.44
N VAL A 96 -0.73 10.88 -1.63
CA VAL A 96 -1.18 11.99 -0.79
C VAL A 96 -2.37 11.50 0.01
N VAL A 97 -2.21 11.41 1.34
CA VAL A 97 -3.25 10.95 2.27
C VAL A 97 -3.49 12.07 3.28
N GLY A 98 -4.74 12.53 3.40
CA GLY A 98 -5.09 13.63 4.32
C GLY A 98 -4.28 14.92 4.06
N GLY A 99 -3.94 15.21 2.81
CA GLY A 99 -3.13 16.38 2.42
C GLY A 99 -1.61 16.23 2.64
N LYS A 100 -1.14 15.11 3.21
CA LYS A 100 0.29 14.85 3.44
C LYS A 100 0.85 13.89 2.40
N LYS A 101 2.07 14.13 1.93
CA LYS A 101 2.80 13.21 1.06
C LYS A 101 3.32 12.05 1.89
N THR A 102 2.92 10.84 1.53
CA THR A 102 3.27 9.58 2.15
C THR A 102 4.13 8.78 1.19
N TYR A 103 5.31 8.39 1.65
CA TYR A 103 6.15 7.45 0.93
C TYR A 103 5.63 6.02 1.14
N VAL A 104 5.44 5.29 0.04
CA VAL A 104 4.89 3.93 0.01
C VAL A 104 5.94 2.89 -0.31
N GLY A 105 6.97 3.25 -1.08
CA GLY A 105 8.04 2.32 -1.43
C GLY A 105 8.93 2.83 -2.56
N SER A 106 10.02 2.09 -2.79
CA SER A 106 10.97 2.30 -3.89
C SER A 106 11.20 0.98 -4.59
N PHE A 107 11.17 1.01 -5.91
CA PHE A 107 11.15 -0.16 -6.77
C PHE A 107 12.22 -0.04 -7.86
N PRO A 108 12.83 -1.15 -8.29
CA PRO A 108 13.79 -1.13 -9.39
C PRO A 108 13.11 -0.87 -10.74
N LEU A 109 11.81 -1.19 -10.87
CA LEU A 109 11.07 -1.05 -12.12
C LEU A 109 9.90 -0.07 -11.98
N GLU A 110 9.64 0.68 -13.06
CA GLU A 110 8.53 1.64 -13.11
C GLU A 110 7.17 0.94 -12.96
N VAL A 111 7.02 -0.21 -13.60
CA VAL A 111 5.78 -0.99 -13.59
C VAL A 111 5.40 -1.42 -12.17
N ASP A 112 6.37 -1.85 -11.36
CA ASP A 112 6.11 -2.24 -9.97
C ASP A 112 5.63 -1.06 -9.15
N ALA A 113 6.32 0.08 -9.27
CA ALA A 113 5.94 1.30 -8.60
C ALA A 113 4.51 1.73 -8.98
N ALA A 114 4.13 1.58 -10.24
CA ALA A 114 2.79 1.87 -10.76
C ALA A 114 1.73 0.88 -10.24
N ILE A 115 2.02 -0.43 -10.22
CA ILE A 115 1.13 -1.46 -9.66
C ILE A 115 0.89 -1.18 -8.17
N THR A 116 1.96 -0.94 -7.40
CA THR A 116 1.84 -0.58 -5.99
C THR A 116 1.00 0.69 -5.81
N PHE A 117 1.26 1.74 -6.60
CA PHE A 117 0.47 2.96 -6.54
C PHE A 117 -1.02 2.69 -6.78
N ASP A 118 -1.35 1.92 -7.82
CA ASP A 118 -2.72 1.59 -8.20
C ASP A 118 -3.43 0.85 -7.08
N PHE A 119 -2.79 -0.17 -6.51
CA PHE A 119 -3.33 -0.94 -5.39
C PHE A 119 -3.69 -0.03 -4.21
N TYR A 120 -2.74 0.74 -3.69
CA TYR A 120 -3.01 1.60 -2.54
C TYR A 120 -4.01 2.72 -2.88
N SER A 121 -4.02 3.22 -4.11
CA SER A 121 -5.02 4.17 -4.61
C SER A 121 -6.43 3.55 -4.62
N MET A 122 -6.57 2.28 -5.03
CA MET A 122 -7.82 1.50 -4.94
C MET A 122 -8.25 1.25 -3.50
N MET A 123 -7.33 1.01 -2.57
CA MET A 123 -7.68 0.89 -1.15
C MET A 123 -8.27 2.20 -0.59
N LEU A 124 -7.69 3.34 -0.96
CA LEU A 124 -8.15 4.64 -0.47
C LEU A 124 -9.45 5.11 -1.15
N HIS A 125 -9.58 4.88 -2.44
CA HIS A 125 -10.62 5.50 -3.28
C HIS A 125 -11.60 4.52 -3.93
N ASN A 126 -11.41 3.21 -3.71
CA ASN A 126 -12.19 2.13 -4.32
C ASN A 126 -12.24 2.24 -5.86
N ASN A 127 -13.40 1.96 -6.46
CA ASN A 127 -13.64 2.04 -7.89
C ASN A 127 -13.49 3.44 -8.53
N LYS A 128 -13.23 4.49 -7.74
CA LYS A 128 -12.96 5.86 -8.23
C LYS A 128 -11.48 6.22 -8.24
N ALA A 129 -10.63 5.26 -7.89
CA ALA A 129 -9.19 5.43 -7.79
C ALA A 129 -8.58 6.00 -9.07
N PRO A 130 -7.69 7.00 -8.98
CA PRO A 130 -6.78 7.28 -10.08
C PRO A 130 -5.77 6.13 -10.18
N THR A 131 -5.90 5.30 -11.20
CA THR A 131 -4.97 4.20 -11.51
C THR A 131 -4.27 4.43 -12.85
N ASN A 132 -3.11 3.81 -13.00
CA ASN A 132 -2.31 3.74 -14.21
C ASN A 132 -2.81 2.63 -15.14
N PHE A 133 -3.28 1.52 -14.57
CA PHE A 133 -3.78 0.36 -15.28
C PHE A 133 -5.27 0.13 -15.00
N SER A 134 -5.89 -0.64 -15.89
CA SER A 134 -7.22 -1.20 -15.66
C SER A 134 -7.06 -2.51 -14.91
N TRP A 135 -7.89 -2.74 -13.91
CA TRP A 135 -7.81 -3.94 -13.07
C TRP A 135 -9.16 -4.64 -13.03
N ARG A 136 -9.16 -5.96 -13.22
CA ARG A 136 -10.34 -6.80 -13.00
C ARG A 136 -10.58 -7.01 -11.51
N ALA A 137 -11.82 -7.31 -11.15
CA ALA A 137 -12.16 -7.52 -9.73
C ALA A 137 -11.34 -8.66 -9.11
N GLU A 138 -11.09 -9.72 -9.87
CA GLU A 138 -10.31 -10.89 -9.46
C GLU A 138 -8.85 -10.51 -9.15
N ASP A 139 -8.24 -9.70 -10.04
CA ASP A 139 -6.84 -9.28 -9.88
C ASP A 139 -6.67 -8.41 -8.62
N VAL A 140 -7.62 -7.50 -8.36
CA VAL A 140 -7.60 -6.65 -7.16
C VAL A 140 -7.86 -7.47 -5.90
N PHE A 141 -8.73 -8.48 -5.97
CA PHE A 141 -8.99 -9.38 -4.85
C PHE A 141 -7.74 -10.18 -4.49
N GLU A 142 -7.03 -10.72 -5.48
CA GLU A 142 -5.77 -11.43 -5.28
C GLU A 142 -4.68 -10.54 -4.69
N MET A 143 -4.58 -9.28 -5.14
CA MET A 143 -3.69 -8.30 -4.52
C MET A 143 -3.98 -8.09 -3.03
N LEU A 144 -5.27 -8.03 -2.64
CA LEU A 144 -5.66 -7.89 -1.25
C LEU A 144 -5.28 -9.10 -0.41
N GLU A 145 -5.47 -10.32 -0.92
CA GLU A 145 -5.06 -11.54 -0.22
C GLU A 145 -3.54 -11.60 -0.06
N SER A 146 -2.79 -11.34 -1.14
CA SER A 146 -1.32 -11.27 -1.11
C SER A 146 -0.83 -10.26 -0.07
N PHE A 147 -1.43 -9.06 -0.05
CA PHE A 147 -1.09 -8.02 0.91
C PHE A 147 -1.32 -8.44 2.38
N ASN A 148 -2.40 -9.18 2.65
CA ASN A 148 -2.69 -9.65 4.00
C ASN A 148 -1.72 -10.78 4.42
N GLN A 149 -1.37 -11.68 3.50
CA GLN A 149 -0.44 -12.78 3.76
C GLN A 149 1.00 -12.30 4.00
N SER A 150 1.42 -11.23 3.32
CA SER A 150 2.76 -10.66 3.45
C SER A 150 2.93 -9.71 4.66
N GLY A 151 1.93 -9.57 5.52
CA GLY A 151 1.99 -8.67 6.67
C GLY A 151 1.92 -7.18 6.28
N GLY A 152 1.29 -6.87 5.15
CA GLY A 152 1.02 -5.50 4.73
C GLY A 152 2.00 -4.93 3.69
N MET A 153 2.61 -5.78 2.87
CA MET A 153 3.45 -5.38 1.73
C MET A 153 2.98 -6.02 0.43
N LEU A 154 2.72 -5.22 -0.60
CA LEU A 154 2.32 -5.78 -1.90
C LEU A 154 3.56 -6.26 -2.68
N GLU A 155 3.57 -7.54 -3.06
CA GLU A 155 4.53 -8.11 -4.01
C GLU A 155 4.12 -7.79 -5.45
N ALA A 156 4.39 -6.55 -5.89
CA ALA A 156 3.94 -6.04 -7.19
C ALA A 156 4.41 -6.87 -8.40
N SER A 157 5.56 -7.55 -8.27
CA SER A 157 6.14 -8.38 -9.33
C SER A 157 5.20 -9.51 -9.78
N ALA A 158 4.38 -10.05 -8.86
CA ALA A 158 3.44 -11.13 -9.16
C ALA A 158 2.29 -10.73 -10.09
N PHE A 159 2.06 -9.42 -10.27
CA PHE A 159 0.91 -8.90 -11.02
C PHE A 159 1.29 -8.30 -12.37
N ARG A 160 2.58 -8.33 -12.75
CA ARG A 160 3.05 -7.74 -14.02
C ARG A 160 2.45 -8.41 -15.24
N ASP A 161 2.40 -9.74 -15.24
CA ASP A 161 1.95 -10.53 -16.38
C ASP A 161 0.45 -10.37 -16.65
N LYS A 162 -0.28 -9.77 -15.71
CA LYS A 162 -1.72 -9.50 -15.78
C LYS A 162 -2.06 -8.17 -16.46
N LEU A 163 -1.05 -7.39 -16.84
CA LEU A 163 -1.21 -6.08 -17.50
C LEU A 163 -1.35 -6.18 -19.03
N SER A 164 -1.44 -7.39 -19.58
CA SER A 164 -1.53 -7.69 -21.02
C SER A 164 -2.80 -7.18 -21.68
#